data_AF-A0A846AG18-F1
#
_entry.id   AF-A0A846AG18-F1
#
_cell.length_a   1.000
_cell.length_b   1.000
_cell.length_c   1.000
_cell.angle_alpha   90.00
_cell.angle_beta   90.00
_cell.angle_gamma   90.00
#
_symmetry.space_group_name_H-M   'P 1'
#
loop_
_entity.id
_entity.type
_entity.pdbx_description
1 polymer ?
#
loop_
_entity_poly.entity_id
_entity_poly.type
_entity_poly.pdbx_seq_one_letter_code
_entity_poly.pdbx_strand_id
1 'polypeptide(L)'
;MWIIKSDELARQAQQIPTAVKSTLSTNELPWLEAGFYVELESFSPRKLLQVVSQGIAKTQAVANGDTSASDNSLDSGDSGDDGIILIDVDD
;
A
#
# COMPACT_ATOMS: atom_id res chain seq x y z
N MET A 1 6.06 6.65 10.11
CA MET A 1 5.81 7.04 11.53
C MET A 1 4.40 7.60 11.59
N TRP A 2 3.51 6.96 12.35
CA TRP A 2 2.11 7.38 12.46
C TRP A 2 1.72 7.58 13.90
N ILE A 3 0.73 8.44 14.13
CA ILE A 3 0.11 8.61 15.45
C ILE A 3 -1.20 7.85 15.40
N ILE A 4 -1.35 6.87 16.29
CA ILE A 4 -2.58 6.13 16.49
C ILE A 4 -3.24 6.59 17.79
N LYS A 5 -4.58 6.52 17.83
CA LYS A 5 -5.36 6.82 19.04
C LYS A 5 -6.26 5.64 19.36
N SER A 6 -6.21 5.16 20.60
CA SER A 6 -7.04 4.05 21.08
C SER A 6 -7.33 4.16 22.58
N ASP A 7 -8.55 3.81 22.97
CA ASP A 7 -8.96 3.75 24.38
C ASP A 7 -8.21 2.66 25.16
N GLU A 8 -7.82 1.59 24.48
CA GLU A 8 -6.99 0.53 25.09
C GLU A 8 -5.61 1.07 25.48
N LEU A 9 -5.02 1.89 24.62
CA LEU A 9 -3.72 2.52 24.88
C LEU A 9 -3.82 3.56 26.00
N ALA A 10 -4.95 4.28 26.11
CA ALA A 10 -5.23 5.17 27.23
C ALA A 10 -5.24 4.42 28.58
N ARG A 11 -5.85 3.23 28.62
CA ARG A 11 -5.87 2.37 29.83
C ARG A 11 -4.48 1.83 30.16
N GLN A 12 -3.73 1.40 29.15
CA GLN A 12 -2.35 0.95 29.34
C GLN A 12 -1.45 2.08 29.84
N ALA A 13 -1.64 3.32 29.36
CA ALA A 13 -0.91 4.49 29.83
C ALA A 13 -1.12 4.77 31.33
N GLN A 14 -2.32 4.54 31.84
CA GLN A 14 -2.61 4.67 33.28
C GLN A 14 -1.85 3.64 34.12
N GLN A 15 -1.60 2.45 33.56
CA GLN A 15 -0.91 1.33 34.22
C GLN A 15 0.62 1.43 34.13
N ILE A 16 1.17 2.45 33.47
CA ILE A 16 2.62 2.64 33.35
C ILE A 16 3.27 2.70 34.75
N PRO A 17 4.37 1.97 35.00
CA PRO A 17 5.10 2.04 36.26
C PRO A 17 5.56 3.45 36.61
N THR A 18 5.52 3.81 37.89
CA THR A 18 5.87 5.15 38.38
C THR A 18 7.28 5.58 37.95
N ALA A 19 8.24 4.64 37.89
CA ALA A 19 9.60 4.91 37.42
C ALA A 19 9.66 5.39 35.96
N VAL A 20 8.74 4.91 35.11
CA VAL A 20 8.63 5.37 33.71
C VAL A 20 7.87 6.70 33.66
N LYS A 21 6.81 6.85 34.47
CA LYS A 21 6.09 8.14 34.57
C LYS A 21 7.00 9.29 34.99
N SER A 22 8.00 9.05 35.86
CA SER A 22 8.99 10.06 36.25
C SER A 22 9.97 10.45 35.14
N THR A 23 10.09 9.65 34.08
CA THR A 23 10.92 9.97 32.91
C THR A 23 10.19 10.74 31.83
N LEU A 24 8.86 10.77 31.88
CA LEU A 24 8.01 11.47 30.91
C LEU A 24 7.88 12.95 31.28
N SER A 25 7.88 13.80 30.26
CA SER A 25 7.60 15.22 30.45
C SER A 25 6.12 15.48 30.78
N THR A 26 5.84 16.67 31.29
CA THR A 26 4.49 17.11 31.69
C THR A 26 3.49 17.08 30.53
N ASN A 27 3.93 17.11 29.28
CA ASN A 27 3.07 17.06 28.10
C ASN A 27 2.90 15.65 27.54
N GLU A 28 3.84 14.74 27.78
CA GLU A 28 3.81 13.38 27.24
C GLU A 28 2.87 12.47 28.04
N LEU A 29 2.82 12.62 29.36
CA LEU A 29 1.93 11.81 30.20
C LEU A 29 0.44 12.03 29.86
N PRO A 30 -0.08 13.29 29.80
CA PRO A 30 -1.47 13.53 29.40
C PRO A 30 -1.75 13.10 27.96
N TRP A 31 -0.76 13.18 27.09
CA TRP A 31 -0.89 12.75 25.69
C TRP A 31 -1.07 11.22 25.58
N LEU A 32 -0.29 10.45 26.35
CA LEU A 32 -0.46 8.99 26.44
C LEU A 32 -1.79 8.62 27.11
N GLU A 33 -2.18 9.31 28.20
CA GLU A 33 -3.46 9.07 28.89
C GLU A 33 -4.68 9.44 28.06
N ALA A 34 -4.54 10.34 27.09
CA ALA A 34 -5.56 10.63 26.07
C ALA A 34 -5.65 9.54 24.98
N GLY A 35 -4.79 8.51 25.06
CA GLY A 35 -4.79 7.34 24.19
C GLY A 35 -3.96 7.50 22.93
N PHE A 36 -3.14 8.54 22.82
CA PHE A 36 -2.24 8.71 21.68
C PHE A 36 -0.97 7.88 21.83
N TYR A 37 -0.50 7.30 20.73
CA TYR A 37 0.73 6.51 20.68
C TYR A 37 1.44 6.70 19.34
N VAL A 38 2.77 6.69 19.36
CA VAL A 38 3.58 6.76 18.14
C VAL A 38 3.90 5.34 17.70
N GLU A 39 3.28 4.91 16.60
CA GLU A 39 3.65 3.66 15.96
C GLU A 39 4.86 3.90 15.05
N LEU A 40 5.98 3.31 15.46
CA LEU A 40 7.17 3.21 14.63
C LEU A 40 6.90 2.12 13.60
N GLU A 41 6.67 2.51 12.35
CA GLU A 41 6.56 1.55 11.25
C GLU A 41 7.85 0.72 11.16
N SER A 42 7.72 -0.56 11.49
CA SER A 42 8.73 -1.56 11.15
C SER A 42 8.13 -2.44 10.06
N PHE A 43 8.70 -2.39 8.87
CA PHE A 43 8.33 -3.34 7.83
C PHE A 43 8.91 -4.71 8.19
N SER A 44 8.07 -5.74 8.17
CA SER A 44 8.59 -7.10 8.31
C SER A 44 9.60 -7.40 7.19
N PRO A 45 10.64 -8.21 7.44
CA PRO A 45 11.61 -8.59 6.40
C PRO A 45 10.94 -9.15 5.13
N ARG A 46 9.83 -9.89 5.29
CA ARG A 46 9.03 -10.41 4.17
C ARG A 46 8.41 -9.29 3.34
N LYS A 47 7.84 -8.26 3.97
CA LYS A 47 7.22 -7.13 3.29
C LYS A 47 8.27 -6.29 2.57
N LEU A 48 9.45 -6.13 3.16
CA LEU A 48 10.60 -5.50 2.50
C LEU A 48 11.02 -6.26 1.24
N LEU A 49 11.22 -7.58 1.34
CA LEU A 49 11.57 -8.43 0.19
C LEU A 49 10.51 -8.32 -0.91
N GLN A 50 9.23 -8.37 -0.56
CA GLN A 50 8.13 -8.25 -1.52
C GLN A 50 8.18 -6.91 -2.27
N VAL A 51 8.36 -5.79 -1.56
CA VAL A 51 8.45 -4.46 -2.16
C VAL A 51 9.67 -4.35 -3.08
N VAL A 52 10.83 -4.85 -2.64
CA VAL A 52 12.07 -4.85 -3.45
C VAL A 52 11.90 -5.70 -4.71
N SER A 53 11.38 -6.92 -4.59
CA SER A 53 11.15 -7.81 -5.73
C SER A 53 10.18 -7.18 -6.74
N GLN A 54 9.10 -6.56 -6.28
CA GLN A 54 8.15 -5.85 -7.15
C GLN A 54 8.80 -4.64 -7.85
N GLY A 55 9.62 -3.87 -7.12
CA GLY A 55 10.34 -2.73 -7.70
C GLY A 55 11.34 -3.15 -8.79
N ILE A 56 12.08 -4.24 -8.54
CA ILE A 56 13.01 -4.82 -9.53
C ILE A 56 12.26 -5.30 -10.76
N ALA A 57 11.19 -6.08 -10.59
CA ALA A 57 10.39 -6.61 -11.71
C ALA A 57 9.77 -5.48 -12.55
N LYS A 58 9.22 -4.46 -11.90
CA LYS A 58 8.65 -3.28 -12.58
C LYS A 58 9.71 -2.52 -13.37
N THR A 59 10.90 -2.34 -12.80
CA THR A 59 12.00 -1.66 -13.48
C THR A 59 12.51 -2.47 -14.67
N GLN A 60 12.59 -3.80 -14.55
CA GLN A 60 12.96 -4.68 -15.66
C GLN A 60 11.91 -4.66 -16.77
N ALA A 61 10.62 -4.69 -16.45
CA ALA A 61 9.55 -4.61 -17.45
C ALA A 61 9.61 -3.30 -18.25
N VAL A 62 9.88 -2.18 -17.58
CA VAL A 62 10.08 -0.87 -18.23
C VAL A 62 11.36 -0.84 -19.07
N ALA A 63 12.46 -1.40 -18.55
CA ALA A 63 13.75 -1.44 -19.26
C ALA A 63 13.74 -2.35 -20.50
N ASN A 64 12.93 -3.41 -20.48
CA ASN A 64 12.81 -4.37 -21.57
C ASN A 64 11.79 -3.94 -22.63
N GLY A 65 11.20 -2.75 -22.52
CA GLY A 65 10.23 -2.25 -23.50
C GLY A 65 8.89 -2.99 -23.49
N ASP A 66 8.60 -3.77 -22.44
CA ASP A 66 7.30 -4.42 -22.23
C ASP A 66 6.29 -3.40 -21.70
N THR A 67 6.11 -2.31 -22.44
CA THR A 67 4.87 -1.54 -22.39
C THR A 67 3.86 -2.31 -23.24
N SER A 68 3.34 -3.43 -22.71
CA SER A 68 2.03 -3.90 -23.15
C SER A 68 0.99 -2.90 -22.64
N ALA A 69 0.95 -1.74 -23.30
CA ALA A 69 -0.25 -0.95 -23.39
C ALA A 69 -1.23 -1.82 -24.17
N SER A 70 -1.99 -2.63 -23.43
CA SER A 70 -3.31 -3.07 -23.89
C SER A 70 -4.17 -1.79 -23.96
N ASP A 71 -3.93 -1.01 -25.00
CA ASP A 71 -4.70 0.15 -25.40
C ASP A 71 -6.03 -0.39 -25.92
N ASN A 72 -6.95 -0.63 -24.99
CA ASN A 72 -8.34 -0.88 -25.31
C ASN A 72 -9.03 0.46 -25.58
N SER A 73 -8.54 1.19 -26.59
CA SER A 73 -9.24 2.34 -27.15
C SER A 73 -10.29 1.83 -28.13
N LEU A 74 -11.49 1.64 -27.59
CA LEU A 74 -12.75 1.68 -28.32
C LEU A 74 -12.82 3.03 -29.04
N ASP A 75 -12.37 3.09 -30.30
CA ASP A 75 -12.75 4.18 -31.21
C ASP A 75 -13.77 3.67 -32.22
N SER A 76 -14.90 4.35 -32.21
CA SER A 76 -16.07 4.09 -33.03
C SER A 76 -15.97 4.97 -34.26
N GLY A 77 -16.01 4.39 -35.46
CA GLY A 77 -16.13 5.11 -36.72
C GLY A 77 -15.82 4.19 -37.88
N ASP A 78 -16.79 3.40 -38.33
CA ASP A 78 -17.63 3.72 -39.50
C ASP A 78 -16.81 3.93 -40.78
N SER A 79 -16.74 2.87 -41.59
CA SER A 79 -16.76 2.97 -43.06
C SER A 79 -17.13 1.60 -43.60
N GLY A 80 -18.30 1.53 -44.22
CA GLY A 80 -18.86 0.31 -44.78
C GLY A 80 -17.91 -0.38 -45.77
N ASP A 81 -17.62 -1.64 -45.48
CA ASP A 81 -17.21 -2.65 -46.43
C ASP A 81 -17.72 -3.98 -45.89
N ASP A 82 -18.90 -4.38 -46.36
CA ASP A 82 -19.49 -5.69 -46.08
C ASP A 82 -18.72 -6.78 -46.86
N GLY A 83 -17.46 -7.00 -46.48
CA GLY A 83 -16.67 -8.15 -46.85
C GLY A 83 -16.93 -9.29 -45.86
N ILE A 84 -17.94 -10.12 -46.14
CA ILE A 84 -18.16 -11.37 -45.39
C ILE A 84 -16.89 -12.22 -45.50
N ILE A 85 -16.12 -12.28 -44.41
CA ILE A 85 -15.02 -13.25 -44.27
C ILE A 85 -15.69 -14.58 -43.91
N LEU A 86 -15.92 -15.42 -44.92
CA LEU A 86 -16.25 -16.82 -44.71
C LEU A 86 -15.02 -17.48 -44.07
N ILE A 87 -15.10 -17.73 -42.76
CA ILE A 87 -14.15 -18.59 -42.07
C ILE A 87 -14.57 -20.02 -42.45
N ASP A 88 -13.88 -20.60 -43.42
CA ASP A 88 -13.90 -22.05 -43.65
C ASP A 88 -13.27 -22.71 -42.40
N VAL A 89 -14.06 -23.51 -41.69
CA VAL A 89 -13.69 -24.27 -40.48
C VAL A 89 -14.10 -25.72 -40.71
N ASP A 90 -13.08 -26.60 -40.64
CA ASP A 90 -13.06 -28.09 -40.52
C ASP A 90 -13.71 -28.91 -41.66
N ASP A 91 -13.12 -29.98 -42.23
CA ASP A 91 -12.26 -31.08 -41.74
C ASP A 91 -11.23 -31.54 -42.81
#